data_AF-A0A4R2F057-F1
#
_entry.id   AF-A0A4R2F057-F1
#
_cell.length_a   1.000
_cell.length_b   1.000
_cell.length_c   1.000
_cell.angle_alpha   90.00
_cell.angle_beta   90.00
_cell.angle_gamma   90.00
#
_symmetry.space_group_name_H-M   'P 1'
#
loop_
_entity.id
_entity.type
_entity.pdbx_description
1 polymer ?
#
loop_
_entity_poly.entity_id
_entity_poly.type
_entity_poly.pdbx_seq_one_letter_code
_entity_poly.pdbx_strand_id
1 'polypeptide(L)'
;MHEYHRIKSNIAELLSKAGYKEDKPDTELDYCGSMHCIYASGEKRFMIQWDGEEGFGSVESWQGNNNWVMLEPIVPESTEQEFNNNLTALCQAVKEQL
;
A
#
# COMPACT_ATOMS: atom_id res chain seq x y z
N MET A 1 -7.34 -12.02 -2.21
CA MET A 1 -6.32 -11.76 -3.26
C MET A 1 -6.74 -10.74 -4.33
N HIS A 2 -8.03 -10.52 -4.63
CA HIS A 2 -8.44 -9.42 -5.53
C HIS A 2 -8.24 -8.01 -4.94
N GLU A 3 -8.41 -7.86 -3.63
CA GLU A 3 -8.36 -6.58 -2.93
C GLU A 3 -6.95 -5.98 -2.92
N TYR A 4 -5.93 -6.78 -2.61
CA TYR A 4 -4.53 -6.36 -2.73
C TYR A 4 -4.23 -5.74 -4.09
N HIS A 5 -4.58 -6.43 -5.19
CA HIS A 5 -4.29 -5.92 -6.53
C HIS A 5 -5.04 -4.63 -6.85
N ARG A 6 -6.24 -4.42 -6.29
CA ARG A 6 -6.98 -3.15 -6.40
C ARG A 6 -6.29 -2.02 -5.63
N ILE A 7 -5.80 -2.30 -4.43
CA ILE A 7 -5.03 -1.33 -3.64
C ILE A 7 -3.73 -1.00 -4.37
N LYS A 8 -2.95 -2.02 -4.74
CA LYS A 8 -1.68 -1.88 -5.46
C LYS A 8 -1.85 -1.06 -6.74
N SER A 9 -2.83 -1.37 -7.59
CA SER A 9 -2.96 -0.66 -8.87
C SER A 9 -3.22 0.84 -8.69
N ASN A 10 -4.10 1.23 -7.76
CA ASN A 10 -4.42 2.63 -7.48
C ASN A 10 -3.22 3.38 -6.88
N ILE A 11 -2.55 2.79 -5.89
CA ILE A 11 -1.39 3.41 -5.24
C ILE A 11 -0.19 3.45 -6.20
N ALA A 12 0.08 2.36 -6.92
CA ALA A 12 1.17 2.29 -7.89
C ALA A 12 1.01 3.33 -9.01
N GLU A 13 -0.20 3.61 -9.48
CA GLU A 13 -0.45 4.67 -10.46
C GLU A 13 -0.06 6.05 -9.90
N LEU A 14 -0.42 6.34 -8.65
CA LEU A 14 -0.06 7.61 -7.98
C LEU A 14 1.45 7.74 -7.80
N LEU A 15 2.09 6.69 -7.28
CA LEU A 15 3.53 6.64 -7.06
C LEU A 15 4.30 6.79 -8.38
N SER A 16 3.85 6.10 -9.43
CA SER A 16 4.47 6.17 -10.77
C SER A 16 4.39 7.59 -11.36
N LYS A 17 3.26 8.29 -11.20
CA LYS A 17 3.11 9.69 -11.63
C LYS A 17 4.03 10.64 -10.87
N ALA A 18 4.37 10.32 -9.62
CA ALA A 18 5.32 11.07 -8.81
C ALA A 18 6.79 10.63 -9.02
N GLY A 19 7.07 9.72 -9.95
CA GLY A 19 8.42 9.30 -10.32
C GLY A 19 8.98 8.16 -9.46
N TYR A 20 8.18 7.55 -8.59
CA TYR A 20 8.57 6.33 -7.88
C TYR A 20 8.54 5.13 -8.83
N LYS A 21 9.44 4.19 -8.60
CA LYS A 21 9.53 2.92 -9.35
C LYS A 21 9.42 1.76 -8.40
N GLU A 22 8.90 0.64 -8.88
CA GLU A 22 8.92 -0.61 -8.13
C GLU A 22 10.39 -1.00 -7.86
N ASP A 23 10.77 -1.05 -6.58
CA ASP A 23 12.10 -1.39 -6.09
C ASP A 23 12.13 -2.85 -5.64
N LYS A 24 11.06 -3.29 -4.97
CA LYS A 24 10.81 -4.70 -4.68
C LYS A 24 9.46 -5.11 -5.25
N PRO A 25 9.43 -6.15 -6.09
CA PRO A 25 8.18 -6.69 -6.61
C PRO A 25 7.37 -7.35 -5.48
N ASP A 26 6.21 -7.85 -5.85
CA ASP A 26 5.34 -8.62 -4.95
C ASP A 26 6.10 -9.80 -4.35
N THR A 27 6.00 -9.94 -3.03
CA THR A 27 6.44 -11.16 -2.34
C THR A 27 5.61 -12.36 -2.76
N GLU A 28 6.15 -13.56 -2.55
CA GLU A 28 5.32 -14.76 -2.53
C GLU A 28 4.26 -14.64 -1.44
N LEU A 29 3.09 -15.23 -1.70
CA LEU A 29 2.00 -15.29 -0.74
C LEU A 29 2.45 -16.14 0.47
N ASP A 30 2.33 -15.61 1.68
CA ASP A 30 2.59 -16.40 2.88
C ASP A 30 1.43 -17.37 3.20
N TYR A 31 1.57 -18.15 4.29
CA TYR A 31 0.55 -19.10 4.72
C TYR A 31 -0.78 -18.42 5.11
N CYS A 32 -0.73 -17.17 5.57
CA CYS A 32 -1.89 -16.36 5.93
C CYS A 32 -2.53 -15.66 4.73
N GLY A 33 -1.89 -15.64 3.56
CA GLY A 33 -2.35 -14.89 2.40
C GLY A 33 -1.81 -13.46 2.31
N SER A 34 -0.84 -13.11 3.13
CA SER A 34 -0.23 -11.78 3.15
C SER A 34 0.78 -11.61 2.02
N MET A 35 0.91 -10.38 1.54
CA MET A 35 1.90 -10.01 0.54
C MET A 35 2.20 -8.52 0.54
N HIS A 36 3.38 -8.12 0.06
CA HIS A 36 3.74 -6.72 -0.05
C HIS A 36 4.66 -6.43 -1.24
N CYS A 37 4.72 -5.16 -1.65
CA CYS A 37 5.71 -4.63 -2.60
C CYS A 37 6.24 -3.27 -2.14
N ILE A 38 7.37 -2.84 -2.70
CA ILE A 38 8.00 -1.55 -2.35
C ILE A 38 8.23 -0.72 -3.60
N TYR A 39 7.85 0.56 -3.52
CA TYR A 39 8.15 1.59 -4.49
C TYR A 39 9.13 2.61 -3.92
N ALA A 40 10.12 3.03 -4.69
CA ALA A 40 11.16 3.96 -4.25
C ALA A 40 11.40 5.11 -5.24
N SER A 41 11.75 6.27 -4.69
CA SER A 41 12.26 7.44 -5.42
C SER A 41 13.36 8.09 -4.58
N GLY A 42 14.63 7.82 -4.94
CA GLY A 42 15.78 8.21 -4.13
C GLY A 42 15.75 7.55 -2.75
N GLU A 43 15.72 8.35 -1.69
CA GLU A 43 15.66 7.87 -0.30
C GLU A 43 14.23 7.61 0.21
N LYS A 44 13.21 8.17 -0.47
CA LYS A 44 11.81 7.98 -0.11
C LYS A 44 11.31 6.63 -0.61
N ARG A 45 10.51 5.94 0.21
CA ARG A 45 9.92 4.64 -0.12
C ARG A 45 8.50 4.53 0.41
N PHE A 46 7.69 3.77 -0.31
CA PHE A 46 6.36 3.33 0.13
C PHE A 46 6.26 1.81 0.03
N MET A 47 5.75 1.17 1.06
CA MET A 47 5.40 -0.25 1.06
C MET A 47 3.89 -0.38 0.94
N ILE A 48 3.41 -1.16 -0.03
CA ILE A 48 2.00 -1.50 -0.16
C ILE A 48 1.86 -2.94 0.31
N GLN A 49 0.98 -3.18 1.29
CA GLN A 49 0.82 -4.49 1.89
C GLN A 49 -0.64 -4.93 1.97
N TRP A 50 -0.83 -6.24 1.97
CA TRP A 50 -2.05 -6.93 2.38
C TRP A 50 -1.70 -7.86 3.54
N ASP A 51 -2.38 -7.68 4.66
CA ASP A 51 -2.40 -8.60 5.77
C ASP A 51 -3.51 -9.62 5.54
N GLY A 52 -3.12 -10.86 5.24
CA GLY A 52 -4.07 -11.95 4.99
C GLY A 52 -4.65 -12.55 6.27
N GLU A 53 -3.99 -12.36 7.42
CA GLU A 53 -4.48 -12.85 8.71
C GLU A 53 -5.60 -11.95 9.25
N GLU A 54 -5.39 -10.63 9.19
CA GLU A 54 -6.36 -9.65 9.66
C GLU A 54 -7.33 -9.18 8.58
N GLY A 55 -7.05 -9.48 7.31
CA GLY A 55 -7.93 -9.16 6.18
C GLY A 55 -8.00 -7.66 5.89
N PHE A 56 -6.85 -6.99 5.75
CA PHE A 56 -6.81 -5.58 5.32
C PHE A 56 -5.57 -5.26 4.51
N GLY A 57 -5.62 -4.18 3.73
CA GLY A 57 -4.45 -3.61 3.09
C GLY A 57 -4.09 -2.25 3.65
N SER A 58 -2.80 -1.92 3.64
CA SER A 58 -2.29 -0.64 4.11
C SER A 58 -1.08 -0.19 3.29
N VAL A 59 -0.68 1.07 3.51
CA VAL A 59 0.54 1.62 2.95
C VAL A 59 1.40 2.16 4.07
N GLU A 60 2.68 1.83 4.05
CA GLU A 60 3.68 2.41 4.95
C GLU A 60 4.61 3.34 4.18
N SER A 61 4.98 4.46 4.79
CA SER A 61 5.97 5.40 4.26
C SER A 61 7.28 5.28 5.04
N TRP A 62 8.40 5.33 4.32
CA TRP A 62 9.73 5.32 4.93
C TRP A 62 10.11 6.72 5.40
N GLN A 63 10.36 6.87 6.69
CA GLN A 63 10.75 8.15 7.33
C GLN A 63 12.26 8.24 7.58
N GLY A 64 13.05 7.27 7.12
CA GLY A 64 14.48 7.17 7.42
C GLY A 64 14.77 6.43 8.73
N ASN A 65 16.05 6.21 9.03
CA ASN A 65 16.52 5.63 10.30
C ASN A 65 15.84 4.31 10.71
N ASN A 66 15.61 3.40 9.76
CA ASN A 66 14.90 2.13 10.00
C ASN A 66 13.48 2.28 10.53
N ASN A 67 12.81 3.41 10.23
CA ASN A 67 11.45 3.68 10.65
C ASN A 67 10.49 3.71 9.45
N TRP A 68 9.48 2.85 9.52
CA TRP A 68 8.31 2.87 8.65
C TRP A 68 7.12 3.38 9.46
N VAL A 69 6.30 4.23 8.83
CA VAL A 69 5.07 4.75 9.44
C VAL A 69 3.91 4.36 8.56
N MET A 70 2.98 3.59 9.13
CA MET A 70 1.73 3.23 8.50
C MET A 70 0.87 4.48 8.30
N LEU A 71 0.34 4.62 7.09
CA LEU A 71 -0.59 5.69 6.74
C LEU A 71 -2.01 5.24 7.06
N GLU A 72 -2.77 6.12 7.69
CA GLU A 72 -4.21 5.93 7.89
C GLU A 72 -5.01 6.50 6.71
N PRO A 73 -6.15 5.89 6.34
CA PRO A 73 -6.74 4.69 6.93
C PRO A 73 -6.24 3.38 6.31
N ILE A 74 -6.40 2.27 7.04
CA ILE A 74 -6.31 0.92 6.45
C ILE A 74 -7.54 0.63 5.57
N VAL A 75 -7.42 -0.32 4.64
CA VAL A 75 -8.50 -0.78 3.76
C VAL A 75 -8.89 -2.20 4.14
N PRO A 76 -9.91 -2.38 5.01
CA PRO A 76 -10.36 -3.71 5.44
C PRO A 76 -11.10 -4.45 4.34
N GLU A 77 -11.03 -5.78 4.38
CA GLU A 77 -11.94 -6.68 3.69
C GLU A 77 -13.36 -6.39 4.21
N SER A 78 -14.16 -5.75 3.36
CA SER A 78 -15.43 -5.13 3.76
C SER A 78 -16.37 -5.04 2.57
N THR A 79 -17.52 -4.39 2.76
CA THR A 79 -18.43 -4.14 1.64
C THR A 79 -17.74 -3.29 0.56
N GLU A 80 -18.14 -3.45 -0.70
CA GLU A 80 -17.52 -2.72 -1.81
C GLU A 80 -17.51 -1.19 -1.60
N GLN A 81 -18.57 -0.66 -0.98
CA GLN A 81 -18.66 0.76 -0.66
C GLN A 81 -17.63 1.20 0.40
N GLU A 82 -17.51 0.47 1.50
CA GLU A 82 -16.55 0.76 2.56
C GLU A 82 -15.11 0.60 2.08
N PHE A 83 -14.85 -0.48 1.34
CA PHE A 83 -13.57 -0.71 0.69
C PHE A 83 -13.17 0.46 -0.21
N ASN A 84 -14.07 0.90 -1.10
CA ASN A 84 -13.78 2.01 -2.02
C ASN A 84 -13.60 3.35 -1.29
N ASN A 85 -14.36 3.60 -0.22
CA ASN A 85 -14.20 4.81 0.59
C ASN A 85 -12.84 4.83 1.28
N ASN A 86 -12.44 3.74 1.92
CA ASN A 86 -11.15 3.61 2.60
C ASN A 86 -9.99 3.66 1.60
N LEU A 87 -10.10 2.99 0.46
CA LEU A 87 -9.09 3.06 -0.61
C LEU A 87 -8.93 4.50 -1.13
N THR A 88 -10.02 5.23 -1.31
CA THR A 88 -9.98 6.64 -1.75
C THR A 88 -9.28 7.51 -0.71
N ALA A 89 -9.58 7.32 0.57
CA ALA A 89 -8.93 8.04 1.66
C ALA A 89 -7.44 7.68 1.79
N LEU A 90 -7.07 6.40 1.67
CA LEU A 90 -5.68 5.96 1.68
C LEU A 90 -4.90 6.54 0.48
N CYS A 91 -5.51 6.59 -0.70
CA CYS A 91 -4.92 7.26 -1.86
C CYS A 91 -4.64 8.74 -1.59
N GLN A 92 -5.51 9.41 -0.84
CA GLN A 92 -5.33 10.81 -0.46
C GLN A 92 -4.18 10.97 0.54
N ALA A 93 -4.11 10.12 1.56
CA ALA A 93 -3.02 10.10 2.53
C ALA A 93 -1.66 9.87 1.86
N VAL A 94 -1.59 8.95 0.88
CA VAL A 94 -0.35 8.74 0.09
C VAL A 94 0.02 10.00 -0.68
N LYS A 95 -0.94 10.67 -1.33
CA LYS A 95 -0.67 11.92 -2.08
C LYS A 95 -0.10 13.03 -1.20
N GLU A 96 -0.52 13.11 0.05
CA GLU A 96 -0.03 14.11 1.01
C GLU A 96 1.43 13.86 1.43
N GLN A 97 1.95 12.64 1.23
CA GLN A 97 3.33 12.25 1.57
C GLN A 97 4.32 12.32 0.39
N LEU A 98 3.84 12.53 -0.83
CA LEU A 98 4.66 12.62 -2.05
C LEU A 98 5.57 13.86 -2.03
#